data_AF-A0A0M5KK06-F1
#
_entry.id   AF-A0A0M5KK06-F1
#
_cell.length_a   1.000
_cell.length_b   1.000
_cell.length_c   1.000
_cell.angle_alpha   90.00
_cell.angle_beta   90.00
_cell.angle_gamma   90.00
#
_symmetry.space_group_name_H-M   'P 1'
#
loop_
_entity.id
_entity.type
_entity.pdbx_description
1 polymer ?
#
loop_
_entity_poly.entity_id
_entity_poly.type
_entity_poly.pdbx_seq_one_letter_code
_entity_poly.pdbx_strand_id
1 'polypeptide(L)'
;NKSKVSHLLGLDGANERLHLFEAELLEEQSFDAAIDGCEGVFHTASPLSFTAKSKEELVEPAVEGTLNVLRSCAKSPSVRRVVITSSTASMICNQNRYIPGAVADETWYSDPEFCEKRKQWYNLSKTLAEEAAWEFAKQNGIDLITLHPVLVIGPFLQPSLNFSSEAMLNFITQGKEAWSDGVYKFVDVRDVANAHILAFEVPSANGRYSLVGANGYSSSLLKILQKFYPSITIPGNFEENGLPLTPTFQISGERAKTIGVKFTRLELSVKDTVESLIHKNFLKILPQN
;
A
#
# COMPACT_ATOMS: atom_id res chain seq x y z
N ASN A 1 0.72 22.31 -9.51
CA ASN A 1 -0.76 22.22 -9.60
C ASN A 1 -1.39 22.41 -8.21
N LYS A 2 -1.96 23.59 -7.91
CA LYS A 2 -2.42 23.95 -6.53
C LYS A 2 -3.50 23.03 -5.96
N SER A 3 -4.42 22.52 -6.78
CA SER A 3 -5.49 21.63 -6.29
C SER A 3 -4.97 20.26 -5.86
N LYS A 4 -3.86 19.79 -6.44
CA LYS A 4 -3.23 18.53 -6.05
C LYS A 4 -2.54 18.58 -4.69
N VAL A 5 -2.05 19.75 -4.27
CA VAL A 5 -1.18 19.88 -3.07
C VAL A 5 -1.79 20.71 -1.96
N SER A 6 -2.96 21.33 -2.17
CA SER A 6 -3.60 22.21 -1.18
C SER A 6 -3.84 21.54 0.17
N HIS A 7 -4.23 20.26 0.15
CA HIS A 7 -4.44 19.47 1.37
C HIS A 7 -3.15 19.19 2.15
N LEU A 8 -1.98 19.25 1.50
CA LEU A 8 -0.68 19.13 2.16
C LEU A 8 -0.24 20.47 2.75
N LEU A 9 -0.44 21.57 2.01
CA LEU A 9 -0.13 22.93 2.47
C LEU A 9 -1.01 23.38 3.65
N GLY A 10 -2.17 22.75 3.83
CA GLY A 10 -3.06 22.98 4.96
C GLY A 10 -2.70 22.21 6.24
N LEU A 11 -1.66 21.36 6.22
CA LEU A 11 -1.23 20.62 7.41
C LEU A 11 -0.48 21.51 8.40
N ASP A 12 -0.58 21.16 9.68
CA ASP A 12 0.12 21.88 10.75
C ASP A 12 1.63 21.89 10.52
N GLY A 13 2.20 23.10 10.48
CA GLY A 13 3.63 23.32 10.25
C GLY A 13 4.10 23.16 8.79
N ALA A 14 3.19 22.97 7.82
CA ALA A 14 3.55 22.88 6.41
C ALA A 14 4.31 24.14 5.92
N ASN A 15 3.88 25.33 6.33
CA ASN A 15 4.52 26.60 5.95
C ASN A 15 5.97 26.73 6.45
N GLU A 16 6.39 25.93 7.42
CA GLU A 16 7.72 25.99 8.04
C GLU A 16 8.65 24.86 7.55
N ARG A 17 8.09 23.67 7.27
CA ARG A 17 8.87 22.44 7.11
C ARG A 17 8.52 21.63 5.85
N LEU A 18 7.50 22.01 5.09
CA LEU A 18 7.13 21.34 3.85
C LEU A 18 7.65 22.14 2.65
N HIS A 19 8.61 21.55 1.94
CA HIS A 19 9.12 22.08 0.68
C HIS A 19 8.59 21.22 -0.48
N LEU A 20 7.93 21.86 -1.44
CA LEU A 20 7.42 21.18 -2.63
C LEU A 20 8.40 21.36 -3.79
N PHE A 21 8.85 20.23 -4.33
CA PHE A 21 9.68 20.18 -5.54
C PHE A 21 8.85 19.59 -6.68
N GLU A 22 9.08 20.11 -7.89
CA GLU A 22 8.57 19.50 -9.11
C GLU A 22 9.55 18.41 -9.55
N ALA A 23 9.04 17.21 -9.74
CA ALA A 23 9.80 16.06 -10.21
C ALA A 23 8.86 15.12 -10.98
N GLU A 24 9.37 14.50 -12.05
CA GLU A 24 8.67 13.52 -12.84
C GLU A 24 9.40 12.18 -12.79
N LEU A 25 8.66 11.10 -12.56
CA LEU A 25 9.20 9.80 -12.21
C LEU A 25 10.12 9.23 -13.30
N LEU A 26 9.78 9.50 -14.56
CA LEU A 26 10.51 9.02 -15.75
C LEU A 26 11.47 10.05 -16.34
N GLU A 27 11.52 11.27 -15.79
CA GLU A 27 12.48 12.28 -16.21
C GLU A 27 13.79 12.10 -15.44
N GLU A 28 14.87 11.81 -16.15
CA GLU A 28 16.17 11.60 -15.54
C GLU A 28 16.60 12.83 -14.73
N GLN A 29 17.20 12.62 -13.56
CA GLN A 29 17.74 13.70 -12.69
C GLN A 29 16.67 14.61 -12.05
N SER A 30 15.38 14.39 -12.31
CA SER A 30 14.30 15.22 -11.78
C SER A 30 14.21 15.22 -10.24
N PHE A 31 14.78 14.20 -9.58
CA PHE A 31 14.83 14.09 -8.12
C PHE A 31 16.14 14.58 -7.49
N ASP A 32 17.18 14.89 -8.27
CA ASP A 32 18.50 15.26 -7.75
C ASP A 32 18.39 16.46 -6.78
N ALA A 33 17.67 17.51 -7.18
CA ALA A 33 17.50 18.72 -6.36
C ALA A 33 16.64 18.48 -5.10
N ALA A 34 15.67 17.57 -5.15
CA ALA A 34 14.80 17.27 -4.02
C ALA A 34 15.48 16.37 -2.97
N ILE A 35 16.49 15.60 -3.38
CA ILE A 35 17.23 14.64 -2.54
C ILE A 35 18.54 15.24 -2.00
N ASP A 36 19.05 16.31 -2.60
CA ASP A 36 20.25 16.99 -2.11
C ASP A 36 20.09 17.44 -0.65
N GLY A 37 21.06 17.06 0.19
CA GLY A 37 21.04 17.31 1.63
C GLY A 37 20.07 16.46 2.45
N CYS A 38 19.29 15.54 1.85
CA CYS A 38 18.45 14.62 2.61
C CYS A 38 19.27 13.51 3.28
N GLU A 39 18.93 13.18 4.52
CA GLU A 39 19.48 12.01 5.23
C GLU A 39 18.74 10.72 4.91
N GLY A 40 17.46 10.82 4.53
CA GLY A 40 16.60 9.68 4.24
C GLY A 40 15.67 9.98 3.07
N VAL A 41 15.41 8.97 2.26
CA VAL A 41 14.48 9.08 1.12
C VAL A 41 13.37 8.04 1.25
N PHE A 42 12.13 8.51 1.22
CA PHE A 42 10.93 7.67 1.21
C PHE A 42 10.37 7.62 -0.20
N HIS A 43 10.68 6.56 -0.95
CA HIS A 43 10.18 6.39 -2.30
C HIS A 43 8.83 5.66 -2.30
N THR A 44 7.75 6.45 -2.35
CA THR A 44 6.37 5.94 -2.35
C THR A 44 5.69 6.04 -3.72
N ALA A 45 6.31 6.74 -4.67
CA ALA A 45 5.74 7.03 -5.97
C ALA A 45 5.85 5.80 -6.88
N SER A 46 4.71 5.31 -7.35
CA SER A 46 4.68 4.18 -8.27
C SER A 46 3.36 4.17 -9.03
N PRO A 47 3.36 3.83 -10.32
CA PRO A 47 2.10 3.69 -11.06
C PRO A 47 1.25 2.56 -10.46
N LEU A 48 -0.06 2.78 -10.39
CA LEU A 48 -1.01 1.80 -9.89
C LEU A 48 -2.13 1.62 -10.92
N SER A 49 -2.19 0.44 -11.52
CA SER A 49 -3.26 0.06 -12.43
C SER A 49 -3.50 -1.45 -12.37
N PHE A 50 -4.71 -1.86 -11.98
CA PHE A 50 -5.14 -3.26 -12.04
C PHE A 50 -5.81 -3.63 -13.37
N THR A 51 -6.00 -2.65 -14.26
CA THR A 51 -6.62 -2.81 -15.58
C THR A 51 -5.65 -2.56 -16.73
N ALA A 52 -4.35 -2.46 -16.43
CA ALA A 52 -3.31 -2.36 -17.44
C ALA A 52 -3.45 -3.49 -18.46
N LYS A 53 -3.29 -3.18 -19.74
CA LYS A 53 -3.48 -4.15 -20.83
C LYS A 53 -2.18 -4.84 -21.21
N SER A 54 -1.05 -4.21 -20.91
CA SER A 54 0.28 -4.71 -21.26
C SER A 54 1.31 -4.42 -20.18
N LYS A 55 2.50 -5.01 -20.32
CA LYS A 55 3.62 -4.79 -19.41
C LYS A 55 4.20 -3.38 -19.55
N GLU A 56 4.21 -2.82 -20.76
CA GLU A 56 4.79 -1.51 -21.08
C GLU A 56 4.04 -0.38 -20.36
N GLU A 57 2.73 -0.55 -20.14
CA GLU A 57 1.91 0.45 -19.43
C GLU A 57 2.25 0.59 -17.94
N LEU A 58 2.88 -0.41 -17.31
CA LEU A 58 2.99 -0.49 -15.85
C LEU A 58 4.34 -0.96 -15.32
N VAL A 59 4.93 -1.98 -15.94
CA VAL A 59 6.21 -2.58 -15.52
C VAL A 59 7.36 -1.62 -15.79
N GLU A 60 7.50 -1.15 -17.03
CA GLU A 60 8.62 -0.27 -17.40
C GLU A 60 8.63 1.02 -16.58
N PRO A 61 7.50 1.74 -16.42
CA PRO A 61 7.50 2.95 -15.60
C PRO A 61 7.76 2.70 -14.12
N ALA A 62 7.35 1.53 -13.59
CA ALA A 62 7.63 1.18 -12.20
C ALA A 62 9.12 0.89 -11.97
N VAL A 63 9.76 0.13 -12.87
CA VAL A 63 11.18 -0.22 -12.77
C VAL A 63 12.04 1.03 -12.99
N GLU A 64 11.87 1.73 -14.11
CA GLU A 64 12.68 2.90 -14.43
C GLU A 64 12.46 4.03 -13.43
N GLY A 65 11.22 4.24 -12.97
CA GLY A 65 10.93 5.21 -11.93
C GLY A 65 11.66 4.94 -10.62
N THR A 66 11.68 3.68 -10.20
CA THR A 66 12.38 3.26 -8.99
C THR A 66 13.89 3.46 -9.13
N LEU A 67 14.46 3.04 -10.27
CA LEU A 67 15.89 3.21 -10.54
C LEU A 67 16.28 4.69 -10.65
N ASN A 68 15.44 5.55 -11.24
CA ASN A 68 15.71 6.98 -11.36
C ASN A 68 15.87 7.65 -9.99
N VAL A 69 14.98 7.34 -9.04
CA VAL A 69 15.10 7.82 -7.66
C VAL A 69 16.37 7.27 -6.99
N LEU A 70 16.66 5.97 -7.14
CA LEU A 70 17.86 5.37 -6.55
C LEU A 70 19.17 5.91 -7.14
N ARG A 71 19.22 6.22 -8.43
CA ARG A 71 20.34 6.91 -9.08
C ARG A 71 20.57 8.29 -8.45
N SER A 72 19.49 9.01 -8.14
CA SER A 72 19.57 10.31 -7.45
C SER A 72 20.09 10.14 -6.01
N CYS A 73 19.60 9.13 -5.28
CA CYS A 73 20.12 8.78 -3.95
C CYS A 73 21.63 8.44 -3.98
N ALA A 74 22.08 7.65 -4.96
CA ALA A 74 23.48 7.23 -5.07
C ALA A 74 24.45 8.41 -5.29
N LYS A 75 23.97 9.51 -5.89
CA LYS A 75 24.76 10.75 -6.06
C LYS A 75 24.84 11.58 -4.77
N SER A 76 23.91 11.39 -3.83
CA SER A 76 23.78 12.22 -2.64
C SER A 76 24.52 11.59 -1.45
N PRO A 77 25.68 12.14 -1.04
CA PRO A 77 26.48 11.56 0.05
C PRO A 77 25.81 11.67 1.43
N SER A 78 24.76 12.47 1.58
CA SER A 78 24.02 12.61 2.84
C SER A 78 22.99 11.49 3.05
N VAL A 79 22.54 10.82 1.98
CA VAL A 79 21.50 9.78 2.09
C VAL A 79 22.09 8.55 2.78
N ARG A 80 21.60 8.25 3.99
CA ARG A 80 22.05 7.11 4.78
C ARG A 80 21.17 5.88 4.62
N ARG A 81 19.91 6.05 4.23
CA ARG A 81 18.92 4.97 4.09
C ARG A 81 17.78 5.37 3.15
N VAL A 82 17.36 4.43 2.31
CA VAL A 82 16.19 4.56 1.43
C VAL A 82 15.11 3.59 1.90
N VAL A 83 13.88 4.07 2.04
CA VAL A 83 12.71 3.24 2.36
C VAL A 83 11.76 3.28 1.16
N ILE A 84 11.51 2.13 0.55
CA ILE A 84 10.65 2.00 -0.63
C ILE A 84 9.29 1.40 -0.24
N THR A 85 8.20 1.99 -0.73
CA THR A 85 6.88 1.36 -0.69
C THR A 85 6.74 0.34 -1.83
N SER A 86 7.01 -0.92 -1.52
CA SER A 86 6.67 -2.05 -2.38
C SER A 86 5.20 -2.46 -2.16
N SER A 87 4.87 -3.74 -2.25
CA SER A 87 3.53 -4.28 -2.00
C SER A 87 3.62 -5.77 -1.69
N THR A 88 2.63 -6.33 -0.99
CA THR A 88 2.52 -7.80 -0.91
C THR A 88 2.34 -8.46 -2.28
N ALA A 89 1.99 -7.70 -3.32
CA ALA A 89 1.96 -8.17 -4.71
C ALA A 89 3.31 -8.69 -5.21
N SER A 90 4.45 -8.27 -4.64
CA SER A 90 5.79 -8.82 -4.92
C SER A 90 6.15 -10.06 -4.09
N MET A 91 5.24 -10.53 -3.24
CA MET A 91 5.45 -11.68 -2.36
C MET A 91 4.54 -12.87 -2.70
N ILE A 92 3.28 -12.61 -3.06
CA ILE A 92 2.21 -13.63 -3.01
C ILE A 92 1.76 -14.13 -4.39
N CYS A 93 2.34 -13.64 -5.49
CA CYS A 93 1.99 -14.08 -6.84
C CYS A 93 2.89 -15.23 -7.29
N ASN A 94 2.69 -16.38 -6.66
CA ASN A 94 3.40 -17.62 -6.95
C ASN A 94 2.47 -18.83 -6.73
N GLN A 95 2.98 -20.05 -6.99
CA GLN A 95 2.21 -21.28 -6.79
C GLN A 95 1.90 -21.58 -5.32
N ASN A 96 2.74 -21.13 -4.39
CA ASN A 96 2.64 -21.43 -2.97
C ASN A 96 1.36 -20.87 -2.34
N ARG A 97 0.77 -19.80 -2.91
CA ARG A 97 -0.48 -19.20 -2.43
C ARG A 97 -1.69 -20.15 -2.44
N TYR A 98 -1.60 -21.25 -3.20
CA TYR A 98 -2.66 -22.25 -3.31
C TYR A 98 -2.52 -23.38 -2.28
N ILE A 99 -1.48 -23.36 -1.45
CA ILE A 99 -1.28 -24.33 -0.37
C ILE A 99 -2.28 -23.99 0.76
N PRO A 100 -3.20 -24.90 1.12
CA PRO A 100 -4.13 -24.66 2.21
C PRO A 100 -3.43 -24.44 3.54
N GLY A 101 -3.80 -23.38 4.26
CA GLY A 101 -3.20 -23.03 5.55
C GLY A 101 -1.87 -22.29 5.47
N ALA A 102 -1.41 -21.93 4.27
CA ALA A 102 -0.17 -21.19 4.11
C ALA A 102 -0.25 -19.77 4.70
N VAL A 103 0.82 -19.39 5.39
CA VAL A 103 1.04 -18.03 5.90
C VAL A 103 2.27 -17.49 5.19
N ALA A 104 2.08 -16.51 4.31
CA ALA A 104 3.19 -15.85 3.64
C ALA A 104 3.89 -14.86 4.60
N ASP A 105 5.21 -14.80 4.53
CA ASP A 105 6.04 -13.82 5.22
C ASP A 105 7.08 -13.23 4.25
N GLU A 106 8.05 -12.49 4.76
CA GLU A 106 9.06 -11.80 3.95
C GLU A 106 10.03 -12.73 3.19
N THR A 107 10.00 -14.05 3.47
CA THR A 107 10.77 -15.04 2.71
C THR A 107 10.11 -15.41 1.39
N TRP A 108 8.84 -15.04 1.19
CA TRP A 108 8.09 -15.32 -0.02
C TRP A 108 8.34 -14.25 -1.10
N TYR A 109 8.57 -14.70 -2.32
CA TYR A 109 8.71 -13.86 -3.50
C TYR A 109 7.69 -14.27 -4.55
N SER A 110 7.06 -13.28 -5.17
CA SER A 110 6.29 -13.51 -6.39
C SER A 110 7.21 -14.05 -7.49
N ASP A 111 6.66 -14.90 -8.35
CA ASP A 111 7.38 -15.47 -9.48
C ASP A 111 7.06 -14.61 -10.73
N PRO A 112 8.03 -13.89 -11.31
CA PRO A 112 7.80 -13.04 -12.48
C PRO A 112 7.20 -13.81 -13.67
N GLU A 113 7.67 -15.02 -13.95
CA GLU A 113 7.15 -15.85 -15.06
C GLU A 113 5.69 -16.24 -14.80
N PHE A 114 5.37 -16.59 -13.55
CA PHE A 114 4.00 -16.89 -13.13
C PHE A 114 3.09 -15.65 -13.26
N CYS A 115 3.59 -14.47 -12.89
CA CYS A 115 2.86 -13.21 -13.03
C CYS A 115 2.55 -12.91 -14.49
N GLU A 116 3.55 -12.97 -15.36
CA GLU A 116 3.43 -12.71 -16.80
C GLU A 116 2.48 -13.71 -17.48
N LYS A 117 2.65 -15.01 -17.22
CA LYS A 117 1.77 -16.06 -17.78
C LYS A 117 0.29 -15.85 -17.43
N ARG A 118 -0.01 -15.29 -16.25
CA ARG A 118 -1.37 -14.98 -15.80
C ARG A 118 -1.80 -13.54 -16.07
N LYS A 119 -0.99 -12.76 -16.80
CA LYS A 119 -1.22 -11.35 -17.10
C LYS A 119 -1.49 -10.51 -15.84
N GLN A 120 -0.83 -10.85 -14.73
CA GLN A 120 -0.91 -10.14 -13.47
C GLN A 120 0.09 -8.97 -13.47
N TRP A 121 -0.14 -7.99 -14.36
CA TRP A 121 0.83 -6.93 -14.66
C TRP A 121 1.19 -6.06 -13.45
N TYR A 122 0.24 -5.78 -12.56
CA TYR A 122 0.54 -5.06 -11.32
C TYR A 122 1.51 -5.85 -10.43
N ASN A 123 1.28 -7.14 -10.25
CA ASN A 123 2.15 -8.00 -9.45
C ASN A 123 3.54 -8.10 -10.10
N LEU A 124 3.59 -8.27 -11.43
CA LEU A 124 4.84 -8.28 -12.18
C LEU A 124 5.60 -6.96 -12.00
N SER A 125 4.92 -5.81 -12.13
CA SER A 125 5.54 -4.48 -11.99
C SER A 125 6.14 -4.26 -10.60
N LYS A 126 5.41 -4.63 -9.54
CA LYS A 126 5.90 -4.51 -8.16
C LYS A 126 7.03 -5.49 -7.86
N THR A 127 7.00 -6.68 -8.43
CA THR A 127 8.06 -7.69 -8.28
C THR A 127 9.35 -7.20 -8.93
N LEU A 128 9.29 -6.84 -10.21
CA LEU A 128 10.49 -6.43 -10.96
C LEU A 128 11.06 -5.09 -10.47
N ALA A 129 10.22 -4.13 -10.07
CA ALA A 129 10.69 -2.87 -9.51
C ALA A 129 11.44 -3.06 -8.18
N GLU A 130 10.96 -3.97 -7.34
CA GLU A 130 11.64 -4.31 -6.08
C GLU A 130 12.95 -5.09 -6.31
N GLU A 131 12.96 -6.06 -7.22
CA GLU A 131 14.17 -6.79 -7.58
C GLU A 131 15.25 -5.84 -8.13
N ALA A 132 14.87 -4.93 -9.03
CA ALA A 132 15.75 -3.91 -9.56
C ALA A 132 16.28 -2.97 -8.47
N ALA A 133 15.43 -2.58 -7.51
CA ALA A 133 15.82 -1.75 -6.39
C ALA A 133 16.88 -2.42 -5.51
N TRP A 134 16.67 -3.69 -5.14
CA TRP A 134 17.61 -4.45 -4.32
C TRP A 134 18.95 -4.68 -5.03
N GLU A 135 18.92 -5.02 -6.31
CA GLU A 135 20.15 -5.21 -7.08
C GLU A 135 20.93 -3.89 -7.20
N PHE A 136 20.24 -2.79 -7.55
CA PHE A 136 20.88 -1.47 -7.63
C PHE A 136 21.44 -1.03 -6.28
N ALA A 137 20.68 -1.19 -5.19
CA ALA A 137 21.12 -0.81 -3.86
C ALA A 137 22.36 -1.58 -3.42
N LYS A 138 22.39 -2.89 -3.68
CA LYS A 138 23.55 -3.73 -3.41
C LYS A 138 24.79 -3.31 -4.21
N GLN A 139 24.63 -2.97 -5.49
CA GLN A 139 25.74 -2.53 -6.35
C GLN A 139 26.31 -1.15 -5.95
N ASN A 140 25.47 -0.29 -5.36
CA ASN A 140 25.83 1.10 -5.03
C ASN A 140 26.00 1.34 -3.52
N GLY A 141 25.95 0.29 -2.69
CA GLY A 141 26.13 0.40 -1.25
C GLY A 141 25.02 1.19 -0.53
N ILE A 142 23.80 1.20 -1.05
CA ILE A 142 22.64 1.88 -0.46
C ILE A 142 22.02 0.97 0.61
N ASP A 143 21.84 1.49 1.83
CA ASP A 143 21.01 0.84 2.85
C ASP A 143 19.54 0.97 2.45
N LEU A 144 18.94 -0.16 2.05
CA LEU A 144 17.58 -0.23 1.51
C LEU A 144 16.68 -1.03 2.44
N ILE A 145 15.46 -0.51 2.66
CA ILE A 145 14.36 -1.23 3.30
C ILE A 145 13.12 -1.14 2.42
N THR A 146 12.38 -2.24 2.29
CA THR A 146 11.12 -2.27 1.53
C THR A 146 9.94 -2.59 2.45
N LEU A 147 8.86 -1.83 2.28
CA LEU A 147 7.61 -2.03 3.01
C LEU A 147 6.53 -2.54 2.06
N HIS A 148 5.79 -3.56 2.50
CA HIS A 148 4.87 -4.32 1.68
C HIS A 148 3.46 -4.22 2.25
N PRO A 149 2.76 -3.10 2.02
CA PRO A 149 1.38 -2.97 2.42
C PRO A 149 0.46 -3.88 1.62
N VAL A 150 -0.58 -4.36 2.30
CA VAL A 150 -1.80 -4.95 1.73
C VAL A 150 -2.79 -3.85 1.35
N LEU A 151 -4.11 -4.11 1.40
CA LEU A 151 -5.10 -3.05 1.16
C LEU A 151 -5.01 -1.99 2.25
N VAL A 152 -4.61 -0.79 1.85
CA VAL A 152 -4.47 0.34 2.77
C VAL A 152 -5.80 1.07 2.89
N ILE A 153 -6.39 1.05 4.08
CA ILE A 153 -7.63 1.77 4.40
C ILE A 153 -7.37 2.75 5.55
N GLY A 154 -8.36 3.55 5.90
CA GLY A 154 -8.29 4.53 6.98
C GLY A 154 -8.62 5.94 6.50
N PRO A 155 -8.38 6.96 7.34
CA PRO A 155 -8.70 8.34 6.99
C PRO A 155 -7.76 8.86 5.90
N PHE A 156 -8.30 9.45 4.84
CA PHE A 156 -7.51 9.94 3.71
C PHE A 156 -7.51 11.47 3.64
N LEU A 157 -6.35 12.05 3.35
CA LEU A 157 -6.16 13.51 3.32
C LEU A 157 -6.54 14.11 1.97
N GLN A 158 -6.19 13.43 0.88
CA GLN A 158 -6.40 13.90 -0.47
C GLN A 158 -7.90 14.07 -0.81
N PRO A 159 -8.26 14.94 -1.76
CA PRO A 159 -9.65 15.16 -2.14
C PRO A 159 -10.23 14.07 -3.04
N SER A 160 -9.40 13.18 -3.59
CA SER A 160 -9.79 12.12 -4.52
C SER A 160 -9.66 10.73 -3.91
N LEU A 161 -10.47 9.78 -4.38
CA LEU A 161 -10.32 8.38 -3.98
C LEU A 161 -9.04 7.79 -4.59
N ASN A 162 -8.30 7.02 -3.79
CA ASN A 162 -7.37 6.03 -4.32
C ASN A 162 -8.10 4.71 -4.54
N PHE A 163 -7.43 3.73 -5.15
CA PHE A 163 -7.99 2.41 -5.42
C PHE A 163 -8.63 1.77 -4.17
N SER A 164 -7.95 1.81 -3.03
CA SER A 164 -8.44 1.14 -1.81
C SER A 164 -9.68 1.80 -1.21
N SER A 165 -9.74 3.14 -1.21
CA SER A 165 -10.93 3.87 -0.74
C SER A 165 -12.11 3.71 -1.71
N GLU A 166 -11.83 3.64 -3.01
CA GLU A 166 -12.83 3.35 -4.03
C GLU A 166 -13.36 1.91 -3.92
N ALA A 167 -12.49 0.93 -3.64
CA ALA A 167 -12.89 -0.44 -3.37
C ALA A 167 -13.84 -0.53 -2.16
N MET A 168 -13.55 0.20 -1.07
CA MET A 168 -14.43 0.31 0.09
C MET A 168 -15.77 0.96 -0.26
N LEU A 169 -15.77 2.04 -1.05
CA LEU A 169 -16.99 2.70 -1.50
C LEU A 169 -17.85 1.78 -2.38
N ASN A 170 -17.23 1.08 -3.34
CA ASN A 170 -17.90 0.12 -4.22
C ASN A 170 -18.48 -1.07 -3.44
N PHE A 171 -17.76 -1.56 -2.42
CA PHE A 171 -18.29 -2.58 -1.53
C PHE A 171 -19.55 -2.08 -0.82
N ILE A 172 -19.49 -0.88 -0.21
CA ILE A 172 -20.60 -0.29 0.54
C ILE A 172 -21.82 -0.01 -0.34
N THR A 173 -21.62 0.53 -1.53
CA THR A 173 -22.70 1.04 -2.39
C THR A 173 -23.25 0.03 -3.38
N GLN A 174 -22.43 -0.95 -3.79
CA GLN A 174 -22.77 -1.90 -4.86
C GLN A 174 -22.64 -3.36 -4.41
N GLY A 175 -22.10 -3.64 -3.21
CA GLY A 175 -21.76 -4.99 -2.80
C GLY A 175 -20.60 -5.59 -3.58
N LYS A 176 -19.85 -4.76 -4.32
CA LYS A 176 -18.81 -5.23 -5.24
C LYS A 176 -17.52 -5.51 -4.49
N GLU A 177 -17.12 -6.76 -4.44
CA GLU A 177 -15.84 -7.18 -3.88
C GLU A 177 -14.66 -6.76 -4.78
N ALA A 178 -13.55 -6.35 -4.15
CA ALA A 178 -12.31 -6.03 -4.84
C ALA A 178 -11.58 -7.28 -5.36
N TRP A 179 -11.77 -8.42 -4.69
CA TRP A 179 -11.21 -9.71 -5.06
C TRP A 179 -12.30 -10.77 -5.13
N SER A 180 -12.21 -11.64 -6.13
CA SER A 180 -13.21 -12.68 -6.40
C SER A 180 -13.25 -13.80 -5.36
N ASP A 181 -12.24 -13.92 -4.52
CA ASP A 181 -12.18 -14.92 -3.45
C ASP A 181 -12.80 -14.42 -2.14
N GLY A 182 -13.25 -13.15 -2.08
CA GLY A 182 -13.82 -12.55 -0.89
C GLY A 182 -12.83 -12.43 0.28
N VAL A 183 -11.53 -12.66 0.06
CA VAL A 183 -10.50 -12.63 1.10
C VAL A 183 -9.77 -11.28 1.07
N TYR A 184 -9.77 -10.61 2.21
CA TYR A 184 -9.17 -9.30 2.37
C TYR A 184 -8.01 -9.35 3.37
N LYS A 185 -6.97 -8.58 3.06
CA LYS A 185 -5.92 -8.22 4.01
C LYS A 185 -5.88 -6.70 4.11
N PHE A 186 -5.95 -6.18 5.32
CA PHE A 186 -6.05 -4.74 5.58
C PHE A 186 -4.89 -4.24 6.43
N VAL A 187 -4.53 -2.98 6.22
CA VAL A 187 -3.66 -2.20 7.09
C VAL A 187 -4.14 -0.75 7.12
N ASP A 188 -4.03 -0.10 8.27
CA ASP A 188 -4.36 1.32 8.38
C ASP A 188 -3.28 2.19 7.73
N VAL A 189 -3.68 3.23 7.01
CA VAL A 189 -2.78 4.18 6.36
C VAL A 189 -1.84 4.86 7.35
N ARG A 190 -2.28 5.09 8.60
CA ARG A 190 -1.44 5.66 9.66
C ARG A 190 -0.38 4.67 10.12
N ASP A 191 -0.73 3.38 10.18
CA ASP A 191 0.25 2.33 10.51
C ASP A 191 1.29 2.20 9.40
N VAL A 192 0.89 2.32 8.13
CA VAL A 192 1.81 2.33 6.99
C VAL A 192 2.76 3.52 7.07
N ALA A 193 2.24 4.73 7.31
CA ALA A 193 3.07 5.92 7.47
C ALA A 193 4.06 5.78 8.63
N ASN A 194 3.59 5.32 9.80
CA ASN A 194 4.45 5.06 10.96
C ASN A 194 5.49 3.97 10.68
N ALA A 195 5.15 2.92 9.93
CA ALA A 195 6.09 1.87 9.55
C ALA A 195 7.23 2.41 8.67
N HIS A 196 6.94 3.36 7.76
CA HIS A 196 7.98 4.04 6.99
C HIS A 196 8.95 4.77 7.93
N ILE A 197 8.42 5.58 8.84
CA ILE A 197 9.22 6.34 9.82
C ILE A 197 10.08 5.38 10.66
N LEU A 198 9.48 4.34 11.24
CA LEU A 198 10.18 3.37 12.08
C LEU A 198 11.25 2.59 11.30
N ALA A 199 10.99 2.21 10.05
CA ALA A 199 11.98 1.55 9.20
C ALA A 199 13.20 2.45 8.99
N PHE A 200 13.00 3.76 8.82
CA PHE A 200 14.11 4.70 8.70
C PHE A 200 14.85 4.93 10.02
N GLU A 201 14.13 5.14 11.12
CA GLU A 201 14.69 5.57 12.40
C GLU A 201 15.32 4.44 13.21
N VAL A 202 14.79 3.22 13.13
CA VAL A 202 15.30 2.07 13.91
C VAL A 202 16.60 1.56 13.28
N PRO A 203 17.76 1.65 13.96
CA PRO A 203 19.04 1.31 13.36
C PRO A 203 19.14 -0.14 12.90
N SER A 204 18.52 -1.07 13.66
CA SER A 204 18.52 -2.51 13.36
C SER A 204 17.51 -2.93 12.29
N ALA A 205 16.66 -2.01 11.80
CA ALA A 205 15.70 -2.33 10.75
C ALA A 205 16.44 -2.68 9.44
N ASN A 206 16.00 -3.74 8.78
CA ASN A 206 16.63 -4.23 7.55
C ASN A 206 15.67 -5.10 6.73
N GLY A 207 15.96 -5.21 5.43
CA GLY A 207 15.25 -6.12 4.54
C GLY A 207 13.84 -5.66 4.21
N ARG A 208 12.93 -6.62 4.17
CA ARG A 208 11.52 -6.43 3.80
C ARG A 208 10.65 -6.42 5.05
N TYR A 209 9.51 -5.74 5.02
CA TYR A 209 8.48 -5.84 6.08
C TYR A 209 7.07 -5.85 5.49
N SER A 210 6.31 -6.89 5.81
CA SER A 210 4.90 -7.01 5.47
C SER A 210 4.06 -6.17 6.43
N LEU A 211 3.20 -5.32 5.89
CA LEU A 211 2.33 -4.46 6.69
C LEU A 211 0.90 -4.99 6.61
N VAL A 212 0.51 -5.81 7.58
CA VAL A 212 -0.78 -6.50 7.64
C VAL A 212 -1.36 -6.39 9.04
N GLY A 213 -2.38 -5.56 9.20
CA GLY A 213 -3.09 -5.39 10.47
C GLY A 213 -4.20 -6.42 10.70
N ALA A 214 -4.84 -6.89 9.62
CA ALA A 214 -5.88 -7.91 9.71
C ALA A 214 -5.96 -8.77 8.44
N ASN A 215 -6.24 -10.06 8.62
CA ASN A 215 -6.67 -11.00 7.58
C ASN A 215 -8.15 -11.34 7.84
N GLY A 216 -9.02 -11.32 6.82
CA GLY A 216 -10.43 -11.64 7.01
C GLY A 216 -11.22 -11.79 5.72
N TYR A 217 -12.50 -12.11 5.85
CA TYR A 217 -13.44 -12.19 4.73
C TYR A 217 -14.22 -10.87 4.58
N SER A 218 -14.82 -10.65 3.42
CA SER A 218 -15.77 -9.55 3.20
C SER A 218 -16.94 -9.55 4.19
N SER A 219 -17.36 -10.73 4.66
CA SER A 219 -18.38 -10.87 5.71
C SER A 219 -17.98 -10.20 7.03
N SER A 220 -16.67 -10.19 7.37
CA SER A 220 -16.15 -9.48 8.54
C SER A 220 -16.27 -7.97 8.36
N LEU A 221 -16.01 -7.47 7.14
CA LEU A 221 -16.22 -6.07 6.79
C LEU A 221 -17.71 -5.69 6.88
N LEU A 222 -18.62 -6.53 6.36
CA LEU A 222 -20.07 -6.33 6.48
C LEU A 222 -20.51 -6.22 7.94
N LYS A 223 -20.07 -7.13 8.82
CA LYS A 223 -20.40 -7.10 10.26
C LYS A 223 -19.94 -5.80 10.93
N ILE A 224 -18.75 -5.31 10.59
CA ILE A 224 -18.23 -4.03 11.11
C ILE A 224 -19.10 -2.86 10.62
N LEU A 225 -19.45 -2.84 9.33
CA LEU A 225 -20.28 -1.80 8.73
C LEU A 225 -21.69 -1.78 9.35
N GLN A 226 -22.35 -2.93 9.51
CA GLN A 226 -23.66 -3.04 10.15
C GLN A 226 -23.64 -2.59 11.62
N LYS A 227 -22.54 -2.84 12.33
CA LYS A 227 -22.37 -2.41 13.72
C LYS A 227 -22.30 -0.88 13.87
N PHE A 228 -21.54 -0.20 13.02
CA PHE A 228 -21.33 1.25 13.13
C PHE A 228 -22.34 2.08 12.33
N TYR A 229 -22.85 1.54 11.23
CA TYR A 229 -23.71 2.22 10.27
C TYR A 229 -24.91 1.34 9.91
N PRO A 230 -25.82 1.05 10.86
CA PRO A 230 -26.93 0.11 10.65
C PRO A 230 -27.94 0.56 9.58
N SER A 231 -27.92 1.82 9.13
CA SER A 231 -28.74 2.32 8.02
C SER A 231 -28.15 2.02 6.64
N ILE A 232 -26.90 1.58 6.54
CA ILE A 232 -26.30 1.19 5.26
C ILE A 232 -26.81 -0.21 4.90
N THR A 233 -27.60 -0.28 3.83
CA THR A 233 -27.94 -1.54 3.18
C THR A 233 -26.93 -1.84 2.08
N ILE A 234 -26.14 -2.89 2.26
CA ILE A 234 -25.17 -3.35 1.26
C ILE A 234 -25.86 -4.38 0.35
N PRO A 235 -25.89 -4.16 -0.99
CA PRO A 235 -26.42 -5.15 -1.93
C PRO A 235 -25.58 -6.44 -1.90
N GLY A 236 -26.22 -7.61 -2.09
CA GLY A 236 -25.53 -8.90 -2.24
C GLY A 236 -25.72 -9.87 -1.08
N ASN A 237 -25.31 -11.13 -1.29
CA ASN A 237 -25.32 -12.17 -0.27
C ASN A 237 -23.87 -12.45 0.18
N PHE A 238 -23.58 -12.27 1.46
CA PHE A 238 -22.28 -12.48 2.09
C PHE A 238 -22.32 -13.58 3.16
N GLU A 239 -23.22 -14.55 2.99
CA GLU A 239 -23.36 -15.70 3.89
C GLU A 239 -22.01 -16.41 4.13
N GLU A 240 -21.69 -16.62 5.40
CA GLU A 240 -20.47 -17.33 5.83
C GLU A 240 -20.65 -18.86 5.87
N ASN A 241 -21.77 -19.38 5.33
CA ASN A 241 -22.18 -20.76 5.52
C ASN A 241 -21.09 -21.75 5.04
N GLY A 242 -20.39 -22.35 6.01
CA GLY A 242 -19.33 -23.34 5.77
C GLY A 242 -17.91 -22.80 5.57
N LEU A 243 -17.68 -21.47 5.67
CA LEU A 243 -16.33 -20.91 5.61
C LEU A 243 -15.60 -21.05 6.96
N PRO A 244 -14.28 -21.31 6.96
CA PRO A 244 -13.49 -21.32 8.19
C PRO A 244 -13.43 -19.91 8.82
N LEU A 245 -13.16 -19.83 10.12
CA LEU A 245 -13.05 -18.55 10.86
C LEU A 245 -11.94 -17.64 10.30
N THR A 246 -10.89 -18.22 9.73
CA THR A 246 -9.76 -17.50 9.13
C THR A 246 -9.56 -17.97 7.70
N PRO A 247 -9.21 -17.05 6.76
CA PRO A 247 -8.84 -17.42 5.41
C PRO A 247 -7.76 -18.50 5.36
N THR A 248 -7.88 -19.39 4.38
CA THR A 248 -6.89 -20.45 4.13
C THR A 248 -5.53 -19.91 3.73
N PHE A 249 -5.47 -18.70 3.19
CA PHE A 249 -4.24 -18.00 2.84
C PHE A 249 -4.13 -16.67 3.60
N GLN A 250 -3.09 -16.56 4.42
CA GLN A 250 -2.81 -15.40 5.26
C GLN A 250 -1.45 -14.79 4.93
N ILE A 251 -1.25 -13.55 5.36
CA ILE A 251 0.07 -12.89 5.33
C ILE A 251 0.40 -12.45 6.75
N SER A 252 1.62 -12.78 7.19
CA SER A 252 2.15 -12.41 8.50
C SER A 252 2.47 -10.91 8.53
N GLY A 253 2.13 -10.26 9.64
CA GLY A 253 2.61 -8.90 9.97
C GLY A 253 3.62 -8.90 11.11
N GLU A 254 4.11 -10.06 11.56
CA GLU A 254 4.90 -10.18 12.80
C GLU A 254 6.25 -9.46 12.72
N ARG A 255 6.92 -9.49 11.57
CA ARG A 255 8.23 -8.84 11.41
C ARG A 255 8.14 -7.33 11.63
N ALA A 256 7.07 -6.67 11.16
CA ALA A 256 6.87 -5.23 11.35
C ALA A 256 6.77 -4.84 12.84
N LYS A 257 6.25 -5.73 13.69
CA LYS A 257 6.20 -5.49 15.15
C LYS A 257 7.59 -5.45 15.78
N THR A 258 8.59 -6.10 15.19
CA THR A 258 9.97 -6.11 15.72
C THR A 258 10.65 -4.74 15.65
N ILE A 259 10.20 -3.87 14.74
CA ILE A 259 10.64 -2.46 14.65
C ILE A 259 9.66 -1.50 15.34
N GLY A 260 8.69 -2.01 16.10
CA GLY A 260 7.77 -1.21 16.92
C GLY A 260 6.44 -0.86 16.27
N VAL A 261 6.12 -1.39 15.08
CA VAL A 261 4.81 -1.14 14.45
C VAL A 261 3.69 -1.72 15.31
N LYS A 262 2.69 -0.88 15.59
CA LYS A 262 1.45 -1.26 16.28
C LYS A 262 0.31 -1.13 15.31
N PHE A 263 -0.30 -2.26 14.96
CA PHE A 263 -1.41 -2.25 14.01
C PHE A 263 -2.70 -1.78 14.67
N THR A 264 -3.35 -0.82 14.03
CA THR A 264 -4.68 -0.33 14.34
C THR A 264 -5.70 -1.44 14.09
N ARG A 265 -6.70 -1.52 14.98
CA ARG A 265 -7.78 -2.49 14.85
C ARG A 265 -8.60 -2.24 13.59
N LEU A 266 -8.92 -3.30 12.84
CA LEU A 266 -9.69 -3.23 11.60
C LEU A 266 -11.00 -2.44 11.78
N GLU A 267 -11.70 -2.60 12.90
CA GLU A 267 -12.95 -1.90 13.16
C GLU A 267 -12.80 -0.37 13.14
N LEU A 268 -11.69 0.14 13.65
CA LEU A 268 -11.39 1.58 13.67
C LEU A 268 -11.00 2.07 12.28
N SER A 269 -10.15 1.33 11.56
CA SER A 269 -9.74 1.69 10.20
C SER A 269 -10.93 1.72 9.24
N VAL A 270 -11.85 0.74 9.33
CA VAL A 270 -13.09 0.74 8.55
C VAL A 270 -13.96 1.93 8.91
N LYS A 271 -14.17 2.19 10.21
CA LYS A 271 -14.96 3.32 10.67
C LYS A 271 -14.40 4.64 10.11
N ASP A 272 -13.11 4.90 10.29
CA ASP A 272 -12.45 6.15 9.87
C ASP A 272 -12.43 6.31 8.34
N THR A 273 -12.38 5.20 7.59
CA THR A 273 -12.55 5.21 6.13
C THR A 273 -13.94 5.70 5.75
N VAL A 274 -14.99 5.15 6.36
CA VAL A 274 -16.38 5.51 6.09
C VAL A 274 -16.65 6.97 6.47
N GLU A 275 -16.19 7.41 7.64
CA GLU A 275 -16.29 8.82 8.04
C GLU A 275 -15.61 9.74 7.03
N SER A 276 -14.45 9.35 6.48
CA SER A 276 -13.78 10.13 5.44
C SER A 276 -14.56 10.18 4.13
N LEU A 277 -15.19 9.07 3.72
CA LEU A 277 -16.09 9.03 2.57
C LEU A 277 -17.30 9.97 2.76
N ILE A 278 -17.87 10.01 3.97
CA ILE A 278 -18.99 10.90 4.30
C ILE A 278 -18.54 12.36 4.31
N HIS A 279 -17.49 12.70 5.07
CA HIS A 279 -16.99 14.07 5.19
C HIS A 279 -16.58 14.69 3.85
N LYS A 280 -16.11 13.86 2.91
CA LYS A 280 -15.73 14.29 1.56
C LYS A 280 -16.83 14.11 0.51
N ASN A 281 -18.06 13.82 0.94
CA ASN A 281 -19.26 13.70 0.11
C ASN A 281 -19.22 12.57 -0.95
N PHE A 282 -18.38 11.55 -0.77
CA PHE A 282 -18.37 10.35 -1.61
C PHE A 282 -19.47 9.35 -1.20
N LEU A 283 -19.86 9.36 0.08
CA LEU A 283 -20.92 8.52 0.62
C LEU A 283 -21.95 9.40 1.33
N LYS A 284 -23.24 9.18 1.05
CA LYS A 284 -24.34 9.82 1.79
C LYS A 284 -25.07 8.75 2.58
N ILE A 285 -25.13 8.92 3.89
CA ILE A 285 -25.95 8.09 4.78
C ILE A 285 -27.19 8.89 5.15
N LEU A 286 -28.37 8.30 4.94
CA LEU A 286 -29.61 8.93 5.41
C LEU A 286 -29.62 8.93 6.95
N PRO A 287 -30.00 10.05 7.59
CA PRO A 287 -30.13 10.07 9.04
C PRO A 287 -31.14 9.02 9.49
N GLN A 288 -30.82 8.30 10.57
CA GLN A 288 -31.78 7.43 11.22
C GLN A 288 -32.80 8.30 11.95
N ASN A 289 -34.08 8.18 11.57
CA ASN A 289 -35.21 8.73 12.32
C ASN A 289 -35.51 7.86 13.54
#